data_AF-F5H7J1-F1
#
_entry.id   AF-F5H7J1-F1
#
_cell.length_a   1.000
_cell.length_b   1.000
_cell.length_c   1.000
_cell.angle_alpha   90.00
_cell.angle_beta   90.00
_cell.angle_gamma   90.00
#
_symmetry.space_group_name_H-M   'P 1'
#
loop_
_entity.id
_entity.type
_entity.pdbx_description
1 polymer ?
#
loop_
_entity_poly.entity_id
_entity_poly.type
_entity_poly.pdbx_seq_one_letter_code
_entity_poly.pdbx_strand_id
1 'polypeptide(L)'
;MELKVWVDGVQRIVCGVTEVTTCQEVVIALAQAIGRTGRYTLIEKWRDTERHLAPHENPIISLNKWGQYASDVQLILRRTGPSLSERPTSDSVARIPERTLYRQSLPPLAKLRPQIDKSIKRREPKRKSLTFTGGAKGLMDIFGKGKETEFKQKVLNNCKTTADELKKLIRLQTEKLQSIEKQLESNEIEIRFWEQKYNSNLEEEIVRLEQKIKRNDVE
;
A
#
# COMPACT_ATOMS: atom_id res chain seq x y z
N MET A 1 -11.88 -21.85 7.86
CA MET A 1 -10.62 -22.44 7.38
C MET A 1 -9.51 -22.13 8.39
N GLU A 2 -8.36 -22.80 8.27
CA GLU A 2 -7.17 -22.54 9.09
C GLU A 2 -6.06 -21.94 8.23
N LEU A 3 -5.44 -20.87 8.70
CA LEU A 3 -4.38 -20.17 7.98
C LEU A 3 -3.06 -20.31 8.75
N LYS A 4 -2.04 -20.88 8.09
CA LYS A 4 -0.69 -21.04 8.64
C LYS A 4 0.13 -19.78 8.35
N VAL A 5 0.55 -19.07 9.39
CA VAL A 5 1.32 -17.82 9.29
C VAL A 5 2.56 -17.89 10.16
N TRP A 6 3.71 -17.55 9.60
CA TRP A 6 4.98 -17.42 10.30
C TRP A 6 5.09 -16.05 10.97
N VAL A 7 5.38 -16.06 12.27
CA VAL A 7 5.55 -14.86 13.09
C VAL A 7 6.85 -15.00 13.87
N ASP A 8 7.79 -14.09 13.67
CA ASP A 8 9.10 -14.09 14.36
C ASP A 8 9.81 -15.46 14.33
N GLY A 9 9.70 -16.18 13.20
CA GLY A 9 10.31 -17.52 13.02
C GLY A 9 9.51 -18.69 13.59
N VAL A 10 8.33 -18.46 14.16
CA VAL A 10 7.43 -19.51 14.68
C VAL A 10 6.16 -19.57 13.85
N GLN A 11 5.74 -20.78 13.47
CA GLN A 11 4.48 -20.98 12.77
C GLN A 11 3.30 -20.90 13.76
N ARG A 12 2.32 -20.05 13.44
CA ARG A 12 1.07 -19.89 14.18
C ARG A 12 -0.10 -20.18 13.25
N ILE A 13 -1.18 -20.71 13.82
CA ILE A 13 -2.41 -21.02 13.09
C ILE A 13 -3.48 -20.01 13.49
N VAL A 14 -4.09 -19.37 12.49
CA VAL A 14 -5.26 -18.52 12.68
C VAL A 14 -6.49 -19.34 12.32
N CYS A 15 -7.36 -19.56 13.30
CA CYS A 15 -8.63 -20.25 13.11
C CYS A 15 -9.75 -19.27 12.72
N GLY A 16 -10.74 -19.74 11.95
CA GLY A 16 -11.93 -18.96 11.62
C GLY A 16 -11.77 -17.98 10.46
N VAL A 17 -10.68 -18.06 9.70
CA VAL A 17 -10.48 -17.23 8.51
C VAL A 17 -11.44 -17.69 7.40
N THR A 18 -12.06 -16.72 6.73
CA THR A 18 -12.96 -16.92 5.58
C THR A 18 -12.44 -16.15 4.36
N GLU A 19 -13.06 -16.35 3.19
CA GLU A 19 -12.67 -15.69 1.94
C GLU A 19 -12.88 -14.17 1.96
N VAL A 20 -13.73 -13.68 2.87
CA VAL A 20 -14.05 -12.26 3.06
C VAL A 20 -13.08 -11.60 4.06
N THR A 21 -12.39 -12.40 4.87
CA THR A 21 -11.45 -11.87 5.86
C THR A 21 -10.30 -11.16 5.14
N THR A 22 -10.06 -9.91 5.50
CA THR A 22 -9.00 -9.10 4.90
C THR A 22 -7.65 -9.38 5.56
N CYS A 23 -6.56 -9.11 4.84
CA CYS A 23 -5.20 -9.19 5.39
C CYS A 23 -5.05 -8.27 6.60
N GLN A 24 -5.72 -7.11 6.59
CA GLN A 24 -5.78 -6.21 7.73
C GLN A 24 -6.34 -6.88 8.98
N GLU A 25 -7.48 -7.57 8.89
CA GLU A 25 -8.09 -8.26 10.03
C GLU A 25 -7.18 -9.35 10.58
N VAL A 26 -6.56 -10.16 9.71
CA VAL A 26 -5.62 -11.21 10.11
C VAL A 26 -4.38 -10.62 10.79
N VAL A 27 -3.83 -9.54 10.22
CA VAL A 27 -2.68 -8.82 10.79
C VAL A 27 -3.01 -8.29 12.19
N ILE A 28 -4.20 -7.69 12.36
CA ILE A 28 -4.64 -7.15 13.65
C ILE A 28 -4.80 -8.28 14.66
N ALA A 29 -5.48 -9.37 14.29
CA ALA A 29 -5.70 -10.51 15.16
C ALA A 29 -4.38 -11.14 15.63
N LEU A 30 -3.42 -11.32 14.71
CA LEU A 30 -2.10 -11.82 15.04
C LEU A 30 -1.35 -10.86 15.97
N ALA A 31 -1.30 -9.57 15.64
CA ALA A 31 -0.62 -8.56 16.45
C ALA A 31 -1.19 -8.48 17.88
N GLN A 32 -2.53 -8.57 18.02
CA GLN A 32 -3.22 -8.61 19.29
C GLN A 32 -2.89 -9.88 20.09
N ALA A 33 -2.88 -11.05 19.45
CA ALA A 33 -2.53 -12.32 20.09
C ALA A 33 -1.06 -12.36 20.56
N ILE A 34 -0.16 -11.68 19.85
CA ILE A 34 1.26 -11.54 20.24
C ILE A 34 1.43 -10.45 21.33
N GLY A 35 0.42 -9.60 21.54
CA GLY A 35 0.50 -8.47 22.46
C GLY A 35 1.43 -7.34 21.99
N ARG A 36 1.78 -7.31 20.69
CA ARG A 36 2.68 -6.31 20.10
C ARG A 36 1.92 -5.44 19.13
N THR A 37 1.71 -4.18 19.49
CA THR A 37 1.06 -3.20 18.62
C THR A 37 2.08 -2.52 17.70
N GLY A 38 1.73 -2.37 16.42
CA GLY A 38 2.64 -1.82 15.42
C GLY A 38 2.07 -1.88 14.02
N ARG A 39 2.84 -1.36 13.06
CA ARG A 39 2.53 -1.51 11.63
C ARG A 39 3.12 -2.82 11.14
N TYR A 40 2.25 -3.72 10.71
CA TYR A 40 2.61 -5.00 10.16
C TYR A 40 2.09 -5.12 8.73
N THR A 41 2.75 -5.98 7.96
CA THR A 41 2.36 -6.39 6.61
C THR A 41 2.43 -7.90 6.54
N LEU A 42 1.52 -8.48 5.76
CA LEU A 42 1.49 -9.90 5.50
C LEU A 42 2.23 -10.14 4.17
N ILE A 43 3.19 -11.03 4.18
CA ILE A 43 4.04 -11.33 3.02
C ILE A 43 3.76 -12.77 2.62
N GLU A 44 3.55 -13.01 1.34
CA GLU A 44 3.55 -14.33 0.76
C GLU A 44 4.93 -14.60 0.15
N LYS A 45 5.58 -15.66 0.62
CA LYS A 45 6.90 -16.10 0.17
C LYS A 45 6.76 -17.42 -0.55
N TRP A 46 7.21 -17.47 -1.79
CA TRP A 46 7.32 -18.69 -2.57
C TRP A 46 8.74 -18.81 -3.10
N ARG A 47 9.48 -19.82 -2.64
CA ARG A 47 10.92 -19.99 -2.93
C ARG A 47 11.70 -18.70 -2.60
N ASP A 48 12.26 -18.05 -3.62
CA ASP A 48 13.02 -16.80 -3.50
C ASP A 48 12.19 -15.54 -3.83
N THR A 49 10.91 -15.71 -4.15
CA THR A 49 9.99 -14.62 -4.47
C THR A 49 9.19 -14.23 -3.23
N GLU A 50 9.34 -12.98 -2.78
CA GLU A 50 8.55 -12.39 -1.69
C GLU A 50 7.61 -11.32 -2.25
N ARG A 51 6.30 -11.45 -1.97
CA ARG A 51 5.28 -10.46 -2.35
C ARG A 51 4.57 -9.93 -1.10
N HIS A 52 4.50 -8.61 -1.00
CA HIS A 52 3.75 -7.94 0.06
C HIS A 52 2.27 -7.88 -0.30
N LEU A 53 1.42 -8.38 0.60
CA LEU A 53 -0.03 -8.28 0.47
C LEU A 53 -0.53 -6.92 0.95
N ALA A 54 -1.46 -6.35 0.21
CA ALA A 54 -2.10 -5.09 0.60
C ALA A 54 -3.12 -5.32 1.73
N PRO A 55 -3.41 -4.31 2.57
CA PRO A 55 -4.33 -4.47 3.71
C PRO A 55 -5.75 -4.90 3.31
N HIS A 56 -6.21 -4.47 2.12
CA HIS A 56 -7.54 -4.75 1.58
C HIS A 56 -7.60 -6.04 0.74
N GLU A 57 -6.49 -6.74 0.54
CA GLU A 57 -6.50 -8.05 -0.11
C GLU A 57 -6.92 -9.14 0.88
N ASN A 58 -7.42 -10.27 0.38
CA ASN A 58 -7.83 -11.41 1.22
C ASN A 58 -6.76 -12.50 1.16
N PRO A 59 -6.21 -12.98 2.29
CA PRO A 59 -5.07 -13.90 2.29
C PRO A 59 -5.45 -15.27 1.72
N ILE A 60 -6.70 -15.72 1.93
CA ILE A 60 -7.20 -16.97 1.35
C ILE A 60 -7.29 -16.85 -0.18
N ILE A 61 -7.81 -15.73 -0.69
CA ILE A 61 -7.90 -15.52 -2.15
C ILE A 61 -6.49 -15.41 -2.75
N SER A 62 -5.56 -14.71 -2.09
CA SER A 62 -4.18 -14.62 -2.54
C SER A 62 -3.50 -15.99 -2.59
N LEU A 63 -3.69 -16.84 -1.58
CA LEU A 63 -3.20 -18.22 -1.60
C LEU A 63 -3.84 -19.05 -2.72
N ASN A 64 -5.16 -18.93 -2.92
CA ASN A 64 -5.87 -19.67 -3.96
C ASN A 64 -5.39 -19.33 -5.39
N LYS A 65 -4.87 -18.11 -5.62
CA LYS A 65 -4.27 -17.74 -6.92
C LYS A 65 -3.06 -18.61 -7.30
N TRP A 66 -2.38 -19.20 -6.31
CA TRP A 66 -1.26 -20.12 -6.54
C TRP A 66 -1.71 -21.54 -6.91
N GLY A 67 -3.00 -21.87 -6.76
CA GLY A 67 -3.57 -23.16 -7.12
C GLY A 67 -2.86 -24.33 -6.44
N GLN A 68 -2.33 -25.25 -7.24
CA GLN A 68 -1.61 -26.44 -6.74
C GLN A 68 -0.33 -26.12 -5.95
N TYR A 69 0.24 -24.92 -6.15
CA TYR A 69 1.45 -24.49 -5.45
C TYR A 69 1.16 -23.79 -4.13
N ALA A 70 -0.12 -23.62 -3.75
CA ALA A 70 -0.50 -22.94 -2.50
C ALA A 70 0.08 -23.60 -1.24
N SER A 71 0.37 -24.90 -1.29
CA SER A 71 1.02 -25.66 -0.20
C SER A 71 2.47 -25.24 0.06
N ASP A 72 3.18 -24.76 -0.97
CA ASP A 72 4.57 -24.32 -0.88
C ASP A 72 4.71 -22.85 -0.48
N VAL A 73 3.61 -22.08 -0.55
CA VAL A 73 3.60 -20.66 -0.22
C VAL A 73 3.56 -20.48 1.29
N GLN A 74 4.49 -19.69 1.81
CA GLN A 74 4.56 -19.34 3.22
C GLN A 74 4.02 -17.93 3.44
N LEU A 75 3.04 -17.79 4.31
CA LEU A 75 2.60 -16.48 4.79
C LEU A 75 3.44 -16.06 5.98
N ILE A 76 4.00 -14.85 5.95
CA ILE A 76 4.92 -14.32 6.95
C ILE A 76 4.39 -12.96 7.41
N LEU A 77 4.23 -12.79 8.73
CA LEU A 77 3.93 -11.50 9.32
C LEU A 77 5.22 -10.73 9.54
N ARG A 78 5.41 -9.63 8.79
CA ARG A 78 6.57 -8.75 8.94
C ARG A 78 6.17 -7.42 9.54
N ARG A 79 7.00 -6.90 10.44
CA ARG A 79 6.82 -5.57 11.02
C ARG A 79 7.52 -4.52 10.17
N THR A 80 6.79 -3.50 9.72
CA THR A 80 7.29 -2.46 8.78
C THR A 80 7.48 -1.09 9.45
N GLY A 81 6.96 -0.89 10.67
CA GLY A 81 7.05 0.40 11.37
C GLY A 81 7.76 0.35 12.74
N PRO A 82 8.28 1.50 13.21
CA PRO A 82 8.83 1.62 14.57
C PRO A 82 7.69 1.42 15.58
N SER A 83 7.86 0.49 16.51
CA SER A 83 6.86 0.27 17.58
C SER A 83 6.96 1.41 18.59
N LEU A 84 5.81 1.92 19.04
CA LEU A 84 5.73 2.77 20.23
C LEU A 84 5.90 1.98 21.55
N SER A 85 6.09 0.66 21.46
CA SER A 85 6.23 -0.25 22.61
C SER A 85 7.32 -1.30 22.36
N GLU A 86 8.57 -0.86 22.29
CA GLU A 86 9.72 -1.76 22.44
C GLU A 86 10.35 -1.54 23.82
N ARG A 87 10.02 -2.43 24.76
CA ARG A 87 11.02 -2.89 25.73
C ARG A 87 11.93 -3.83 24.95
N PRO A 88 13.23 -3.53 24.80
CA PRO A 88 14.11 -4.33 23.98
C PRO A 88 14.45 -5.62 24.72
N THR A 89 14.02 -6.76 24.19
CA THR A 89 14.80 -7.99 24.33
C THR A 89 15.91 -7.91 23.30
N SER A 90 17.14 -7.77 23.81
CA SER A 90 18.40 -7.85 23.07
C SER A 90 18.37 -8.97 22.04
N ASP A 91 18.57 -8.65 20.76
CA ASP A 91 19.75 -9.04 19.99
C ASP A 91 19.51 -8.71 18.52
N SER A 92 20.13 -7.63 18.01
CA SER A 92 20.42 -7.44 16.58
C SER A 92 21.16 -6.12 16.41
N VAL A 93 22.40 -6.24 15.93
CA VAL A 93 23.39 -5.19 15.71
C VAL A 93 22.83 -4.14 14.73
N ALA A 94 22.29 -3.05 15.28
CA ALA A 94 22.02 -1.85 14.52
C ALA A 94 23.34 -1.23 14.07
N ARG A 95 23.67 -1.38 12.77
CA ARG A 95 24.72 -0.57 12.15
C ARG A 95 24.34 0.90 12.26
N ILE A 96 25.10 1.60 13.08
CA ILE A 96 25.20 3.05 13.15
C ILE A 96 25.49 3.59 11.74
N PRO A 97 24.69 4.50 11.17
CA PRO A 97 25.17 5.30 10.05
C PRO A 97 26.15 6.33 10.61
N GLU A 98 27.45 6.08 10.41
CA GLU A 98 28.52 7.02 10.71
C GLU A 98 28.23 8.36 10.01
N ARG A 99 28.21 9.44 10.80
CA ARG A 99 28.10 10.81 10.30
C ARG A 99 29.42 11.19 9.66
N THR A 100 29.51 11.11 8.34
CA THR A 100 30.68 11.50 7.57
C THR A 100 30.92 13.02 7.66
N LEU A 101 32.19 13.37 7.84
CA LEU A 101 32.74 14.73 7.99
C LEU A 101 32.78 15.50 6.67
N TYR A 102 31.64 15.78 6.05
CA TYR A 102 31.59 16.67 4.89
C TYR A 102 30.27 17.46 4.82
N ARG A 103 30.08 18.39 5.76
CA ARG A 103 29.18 19.51 5.51
C ARG A 103 29.88 20.81 5.84
N GLN A 104 30.33 21.45 4.76
CA GLN A 104 30.84 22.80 4.72
C GLN A 104 29.79 23.80 5.24
N SER A 105 30.30 24.71 6.06
CA SER A 105 29.84 26.07 6.39
C SER A 105 28.44 26.25 6.99
N LEU A 106 28.40 26.59 8.29
CA LEU A 106 28.10 27.95 8.80
C LEU A 106 28.69 28.06 10.23
N PRO A 107 29.35 29.18 10.60
CA PRO A 107 30.17 29.26 11.81
C PRO A 107 29.33 29.35 13.11
N PRO A 108 29.79 28.75 14.22
CA PRO A 108 29.19 28.95 15.53
C PRO A 108 29.70 30.28 16.12
N LEU A 109 28.93 31.36 16.00
CA LEU A 109 29.20 32.59 16.74
C LEU A 109 28.88 32.38 18.22
N ALA A 110 29.90 32.03 18.99
CA ALA A 110 29.90 32.12 20.44
C ALA A 110 30.67 33.37 20.89
N LYS A 111 30.01 34.15 21.76
CA LYS A 111 30.53 35.13 22.72
C LYS A 111 31.05 36.48 22.20
N LEU A 112 30.19 37.50 22.29
CA LEU A 112 30.57 38.80 22.84
C LEU A 112 29.51 39.23 23.88
N ARG A 113 29.94 39.32 25.13
CA ARG A 113 29.24 40.00 26.23
C ARG A 113 29.67 41.47 26.17
N PRO A 114 28.75 42.43 26.31
CA PRO A 114 28.93 43.42 27.38
C PRO A 114 27.71 43.54 28.29
N GLN A 115 28.02 43.69 29.56
CA GLN A 115 27.13 43.97 30.68
C GLN A 115 26.68 45.44 30.61
N ILE A 116 25.37 45.71 30.67
CA ILE A 116 24.76 46.90 31.30
C ILE A 116 23.31 46.53 31.65
N ASP A 117 22.93 46.91 32.87
CA ASP A 117 21.70 46.63 33.60
C ASP A 117 20.38 46.86 32.85
N LYS A 118 19.43 45.91 33.04
CA LYS A 118 18.12 46.13 33.69
C LYS A 118 17.23 44.87 33.59
N SER A 119 16.86 44.35 34.77
CA SER A 119 15.69 43.51 35.13
C SER A 119 14.93 42.71 34.05
N ILE A 120 14.81 41.39 34.22
CA ILE A 120 13.53 40.64 34.26
C ILE A 120 13.79 39.13 34.53
N LYS A 121 12.91 38.54 35.33
CA LYS A 121 13.08 37.29 36.09
C LYS A 121 13.08 36.01 35.24
N ARG A 122 13.90 35.05 35.68
CA ARG A 122 13.97 33.64 35.26
C ARG A 122 12.59 32.95 35.26
N ARG A 123 12.31 32.11 34.26
CA ARG A 123 11.40 30.97 34.42
C ARG A 123 11.81 29.80 33.51
N GLU A 124 12.13 28.68 34.13
CA GLU A 124 12.42 27.40 33.48
C GLU A 124 11.17 26.82 32.79
N PRO A 125 11.31 26.05 31.69
CA PRO A 125 10.20 25.35 31.05
C PRO A 125 9.69 24.20 31.92
N LYS A 126 8.70 24.48 32.79
CA LYS A 126 7.98 23.46 33.56
C LYS A 126 7.02 22.68 32.66
N ARG A 127 7.32 21.39 32.55
CA ARG A 127 6.45 20.23 32.26
C ARG A 127 4.96 20.57 32.37
N LYS A 128 4.20 20.46 31.26
CA LYS A 128 2.74 20.51 31.29
C LYS A 128 2.21 19.09 31.49
N SER A 129 2.04 18.69 32.74
CA SER A 129 1.13 17.60 33.09
C SER A 129 -0.29 18.14 33.00
N LEU A 130 -1.10 17.62 32.07
CA LEU A 130 -2.52 17.91 32.02
C LEU A 130 -3.22 16.90 32.95
N THR A 131 -3.33 17.26 34.22
CA THR A 131 -4.18 16.53 35.16
C THR A 131 -5.62 16.96 34.92
N PHE A 132 -6.47 16.03 34.49
CA PHE A 132 -7.89 16.26 34.27
C PHE A 132 -8.62 16.13 35.61
N THR A 133 -8.93 17.26 36.25
CA THR A 133 -9.87 17.29 37.37
C THR A 133 -10.87 18.42 37.18
N GLY A 134 -12.11 18.03 36.84
CA GLY A 134 -13.33 18.65 37.35
C GLY A 134 -13.82 19.92 36.65
N GLY A 135 -15.00 19.82 36.02
CA GLY A 135 -15.90 20.97 35.87
C GLY A 135 -16.62 21.04 34.53
N ALA A 136 -17.75 20.34 34.41
CA ALA A 136 -18.73 20.65 33.38
C ALA A 136 -19.33 22.03 33.66
N LYS A 137 -18.93 23.04 32.88
CA LYS A 137 -19.64 24.29 32.56
C LYS A 137 -18.70 25.21 31.75
N GLY A 138 -19.08 25.55 30.52
CA GLY A 138 -18.44 26.62 29.76
C GLY A 138 -18.09 26.33 28.29
N LEU A 139 -18.86 25.51 27.56
CA LEU A 139 -18.75 25.40 26.09
C LEU A 139 -19.74 26.36 25.38
N MET A 140 -20.06 27.49 26.02
CA MET A 140 -20.99 28.49 25.46
C MET A 140 -20.30 29.83 25.16
N ASP A 141 -19.08 30.05 25.66
CA ASP A 141 -18.37 31.32 25.50
C ASP A 141 -17.27 31.31 24.41
N ILE A 142 -17.01 30.16 23.77
CA ILE A 142 -16.08 30.07 22.63
C ILE A 142 -16.81 30.33 21.29
N PHE A 143 -18.11 30.04 21.21
CA PHE A 143 -18.91 30.28 20.02
C PHE A 143 -19.72 31.57 20.19
N GLY A 144 -19.02 32.69 20.05
CA GLY A 144 -19.63 34.00 19.92
C GLY A 144 -20.71 34.00 18.83
N LYS A 145 -21.84 34.63 19.15
CA LYS A 145 -22.92 34.93 18.21
C LYS A 145 -22.38 35.69 17.01
N GLY A 146 -22.45 35.09 15.83
CA GLY A 146 -22.16 35.76 14.57
C GLY A 146 -22.34 34.84 13.36
N LYS A 147 -23.49 34.98 12.68
CA LYS A 147 -23.78 34.52 11.30
C LYS A 147 -23.80 32.99 11.06
N GLU A 148 -24.92 32.37 11.41
CA GLU A 148 -25.20 30.94 11.12
C GLU A 148 -25.56 30.62 9.66
N THR A 149 -25.53 31.57 8.73
CA THR A 149 -25.91 31.36 7.32
C THR A 149 -24.74 31.01 6.39
N GLU A 150 -23.48 31.25 6.77
CA GLU A 150 -22.32 31.01 5.90
C GLU A 150 -21.65 29.63 6.10
N PHE A 151 -21.74 29.04 7.29
CA PHE A 151 -21.09 27.74 7.59
C PHE A 151 -21.77 26.55 6.88
N LYS A 152 -23.09 26.56 6.71
CA LYS A 152 -23.81 25.52 5.94
C LYS A 152 -23.50 25.60 4.44
N GLN A 153 -23.24 26.80 3.92
CA GLN A 153 -22.90 27.02 2.51
C GLN A 153 -21.49 26.49 2.18
N LYS A 154 -20.54 26.64 3.09
CA LYS A 154 -19.14 26.19 2.88
C LYS A 154 -19.00 24.67 2.89
N VAL A 155 -19.72 23.96 3.76
CA VAL A 155 -19.72 22.47 3.80
C VAL A 155 -20.41 21.87 2.57
N LEU A 156 -21.51 22.49 2.11
CA LEU A 156 -22.22 22.04 0.90
C LEU A 156 -21.41 22.27 -0.38
N ASN A 157 -20.67 23.39 -0.45
CA ASN A 157 -19.81 23.70 -1.60
C ASN A 157 -18.61 22.75 -1.69
N ASN A 158 -17.97 22.41 -0.57
CA ASN A 158 -16.88 21.43 -0.55
C ASN A 158 -17.33 20.02 -0.99
N CYS A 159 -18.53 19.59 -0.61
CA CYS A 159 -19.07 18.29 -1.04
C CYS A 159 -19.38 18.27 -2.56
N LYS A 160 -19.88 19.39 -3.09
CA LYS A 160 -20.11 19.56 -4.54
C LYS A 160 -18.80 19.54 -5.33
N THR A 161 -17.75 20.22 -4.87
CA THR A 161 -16.44 20.21 -5.54
C THR A 161 -15.83 18.81 -5.57
N THR A 162 -15.92 18.05 -4.46
CA THR A 162 -15.43 16.66 -4.43
C THR A 162 -16.24 15.75 -5.34
N ALA A 163 -17.55 15.95 -5.46
CA ALA A 163 -18.41 15.17 -6.36
C ALA A 163 -18.10 15.47 -7.83
N ASP A 164 -17.80 16.73 -8.17
CA ASP A 164 -17.47 17.12 -9.54
C ASP A 164 -16.04 16.68 -9.93
N GLU A 165 -15.09 16.65 -8.98
CA GLU A 165 -13.78 16.03 -9.17
C GLU A 165 -13.90 14.52 -9.45
N LEU A 166 -14.74 13.81 -8.69
CA LEU A 166 -15.01 12.40 -8.94
C LEU A 166 -15.65 12.16 -10.31
N LYS A 167 -16.62 12.98 -10.73
CA LYS A 167 -17.21 12.89 -12.08
C LYS A 167 -16.16 13.12 -13.17
N LYS A 168 -15.26 14.09 -13.00
CA LYS A 168 -14.14 14.31 -13.92
C LYS A 168 -13.22 13.09 -13.99
N LEU A 169 -12.92 12.48 -12.84
CA LEU A 169 -12.08 11.30 -12.78
C LEU A 169 -12.74 10.08 -13.44
N ILE A 170 -14.04 9.86 -13.18
CA ILE A 170 -14.83 8.80 -13.84
C ILE A 170 -14.81 9.02 -15.35
N ARG A 171 -15.03 10.25 -15.83
CA ARG A 171 -14.99 10.57 -17.25
C ARG A 171 -13.61 10.29 -17.86
N LEU A 172 -12.53 10.71 -17.19
CA LEU A 172 -11.17 10.44 -17.64
C LEU A 172 -10.90 8.93 -17.70
N GLN A 173 -11.39 8.18 -16.71
CA GLN A 173 -11.23 6.73 -16.66
C GLN A 173 -12.05 6.04 -17.77
N THR A 174 -13.26 6.50 -18.07
CA THR A 174 -14.07 5.98 -19.19
C THR A 174 -13.43 6.28 -20.53
N GLU A 175 -12.87 7.48 -20.75
CA GLU A 175 -12.16 7.82 -21.99
C GLU A 175 -10.91 6.95 -22.16
N LYS A 176 -10.16 6.72 -21.07
CA LYS A 176 -9.00 5.83 -21.08
C LYS A 176 -9.37 4.38 -21.40
N LEU A 177 -10.47 3.88 -20.83
CA LEU A 177 -10.98 2.54 -21.12
C LEU A 177 -11.36 2.41 -22.61
N GLN A 178 -12.12 3.37 -23.14
CA GLN A 178 -12.50 3.38 -24.56
C GLN A 178 -11.28 3.41 -25.49
N SER A 179 -10.24 4.16 -25.14
CA SER A 179 -8.99 4.17 -25.92
C SER A 179 -8.31 2.79 -25.93
N ILE A 180 -8.30 2.09 -24.80
CA ILE A 180 -7.71 0.75 -24.68
C ILE A 180 -8.56 -0.27 -25.42
N GLU A 181 -9.89 -0.21 -25.30
CA GLU A 181 -10.82 -1.08 -26.02
C GLU A 181 -10.63 -0.97 -27.53
N LYS A 182 -10.52 0.26 -28.06
CA LYS A 182 -10.25 0.49 -29.48
C LYS A 182 -8.89 -0.05 -29.92
N GLN A 183 -7.86 0.10 -29.08
CA GLN A 183 -6.54 -0.46 -29.37
C GLN A 183 -6.58 -2.00 -29.37
N LEU A 184 -7.32 -2.60 -28.45
CA LEU A 184 -7.50 -4.04 -28.38
C LEU A 184 -8.26 -4.56 -29.61
N GLU A 185 -9.32 -3.88 -30.03
CA GLU A 185 -10.04 -4.19 -31.26
C GLU A 185 -9.15 -4.10 -32.50
N SER A 186 -8.30 -3.07 -32.59
CA SER A 186 -7.33 -2.93 -33.67
C SER A 186 -6.31 -4.09 -33.69
N ASN A 187 -5.80 -4.48 -32.53
CA ASN A 187 -4.86 -5.59 -32.42
C ASN A 187 -5.54 -6.93 -32.76
N GLU A 188 -6.78 -7.13 -32.35
CA GLU A 188 -7.56 -8.33 -32.64
C GLU A 188 -7.78 -8.51 -34.16
N ILE A 189 -8.07 -7.40 -34.86
CA ILE A 189 -8.19 -7.40 -36.33
C ILE A 189 -6.85 -7.74 -36.99
N GLU A 190 -5.74 -7.19 -36.48
CA GLU A 190 -4.40 -7.49 -37.00
C GLU A 190 -4.02 -8.96 -36.79
N ILE A 191 -4.31 -9.53 -35.61
CA ILE A 191 -4.09 -10.96 -35.34
C ILE A 191 -4.87 -11.81 -36.35
N ARG A 192 -6.18 -11.55 -36.52
CA ARG A 192 -7.00 -12.30 -37.48
C ARG A 192 -6.50 -12.16 -38.92
N PHE A 193 -6.00 -10.98 -39.30
CA PHE A 193 -5.39 -10.78 -40.61
C PHE A 193 -4.14 -11.65 -40.79
N TRP A 194 -3.24 -11.68 -39.81
CA TRP A 194 -2.03 -12.51 -39.88
C TRP A 194 -2.33 -14.00 -39.83
N GLU A 195 -3.30 -14.43 -39.03
CA GLU A 195 -3.78 -15.81 -39.01
C GLU A 195 -4.34 -16.22 -40.36
N GLN A 196 -5.21 -15.40 -40.96
CA GLN A 196 -5.76 -15.70 -42.28
C GLN A 196 -4.67 -15.76 -43.34
N LYS A 197 -3.76 -14.78 -43.35
CA LYS A 197 -2.63 -14.75 -44.29
C LYS A 197 -1.72 -15.96 -44.13
N TYR A 198 -1.44 -16.36 -42.88
CA TYR A 198 -0.64 -17.54 -42.59
C TYR A 198 -1.34 -18.82 -43.07
N ASN A 199 -2.64 -18.96 -42.82
CA ASN A 199 -3.42 -20.11 -43.29
C ASN A 199 -3.46 -20.18 -44.82
N SER A 200 -3.70 -19.06 -45.52
CA SER A 200 -3.67 -19.04 -46.98
C SER A 200 -2.30 -19.44 -47.54
N ASN A 201 -1.21 -18.95 -46.95
CA ASN A 201 0.14 -19.35 -47.36
C ASN A 201 0.39 -20.85 -47.12
N LEU A 202 -0.10 -21.40 -46.00
CA LEU A 202 0.00 -22.82 -45.71
C LEU A 202 -0.81 -23.66 -46.71
N GLU A 203 -2.05 -23.27 -47.02
CA GLU A 203 -2.89 -23.95 -48.00
C GLU A 203 -2.23 -23.97 -49.38
N GLU A 204 -1.65 -22.86 -49.83
CA GLU A 204 -0.90 -22.79 -51.09
C GLU A 204 0.30 -23.74 -51.10
N GLU A 205 1.04 -23.83 -49.99
CA GLU A 205 2.20 -24.71 -49.87
C GLU A 205 1.78 -26.19 -49.81
N ILE A 206 0.70 -26.52 -49.09
CA ILE A 206 0.11 -27.86 -49.08
C ILE A 206 -0.24 -28.30 -50.50
N VAL A 207 -0.96 -27.46 -51.25
CA VAL A 207 -1.35 -27.76 -52.65
C VAL A 207 -0.12 -27.95 -53.53
N ARG A 208 0.94 -27.14 -53.36
CA ARG A 208 2.20 -27.34 -54.08
C ARG A 208 2.85 -28.69 -53.77
N LEU A 209 2.91 -29.06 -52.49
CA LEU A 209 3.50 -30.31 -52.06
C LEU A 209 2.70 -31.52 -52.55
N GLU A 210 1.37 -31.45 -52.50
CA GLU A 210 0.48 -32.48 -53.05
C GLU A 210 0.68 -32.68 -54.55
N GLN A 211 0.81 -31.59 -55.32
CA GLN A 211 1.12 -31.69 -56.75
C GLN A 211 2.49 -32.32 -57.00
N LYS A 212 3.48 -32.04 -56.14
CA LYS A 212 4.82 -32.62 -56.26
C LYS A 212 4.81 -34.11 -55.95
N ILE A 213 4.09 -34.54 -54.91
CA ILE A 213 3.90 -35.96 -54.58
C ILE A 213 3.24 -36.69 -55.75
N LYS A 214 2.14 -36.15 -56.30
CA LYS A 214 1.47 -36.74 -57.46
C LYS A 214 2.36 -36.89 -58.69
N ARG A 215 3.32 -35.99 -58.91
CA ARG A 215 4.29 -36.13 -60.01
C ARG A 215 5.31 -37.24 -59.72
N ASN A 216 5.81 -37.30 -58.49
CA ASN A 216 6.76 -38.32 -58.06
C ASN A 216 6.17 -39.75 -58.05
N ASP A 217 4.86 -39.90 -57.79
CA ASP A 217 4.19 -41.22 -57.80
C ASP A 217 3.96 -41.78 -59.22
N VAL A 218 4.11 -40.94 -60.26
CA VAL A 218 3.87 -41.31 -61.67
C VAL A 218 5.17 -41.67 -62.41
N GLU A 219 6.34 -41.32 -61.86
CA GLU A 219 7.68 -41.73 -62.34
C GLU A 219 8.13 -43.05 -61.71
#